data_AF-A0A7V3VYJ8-F1
#
_entry.id   AF-A0A7V3VYJ8-F1
#
_cell.length_a   1.000
_cell.length_b   1.000
_cell.length_c   1.000
_cell.angle_alpha   90.00
_cell.angle_beta   90.00
_cell.angle_gamma   90.00
#
_symmetry.space_group_name_H-M   'P 1'
#
loop_
_entity.id
_entity.type
_entity.pdbx_description
1 polymer ?
#
loop_
_entity_poly.entity_id
_entity_poly.type
_entity_poly.pdbx_seq_one_letter_code
_entity_poly.pdbx_strand_id
1 'polypeptide(L)' 'MATIEGGVLKPDAALPFPDHTRVKLTIEPVDSENPSLAAWKHLKEHIRQHPIVGLAGKFSREELYECD' A
#
# COMPACT_ATOMS: atom_id res chain seq x y z
N MET A 1 -0.11 7.26 10.18
CA MET A 1 -1.18 6.60 9.39
C MET A 1 -1.54 5.31 10.12
N ALA A 2 -2.33 4.45 9.50
CA ALA A 2 -2.61 3.11 10.01
C ALA A 2 -2.74 2.18 8.82
N THR A 3 -2.30 0.93 8.99
CA THR A 3 -2.37 -0.11 7.97
C THR A 3 -3.36 -1.18 8.42
N ILE A 4 -4.05 -1.83 7.47
CA ILE A 4 -4.87 -3.01 7.77
C ILE A 4 -4.04 -4.25 7.43
N GLU A 5 -3.79 -5.10 8.43
CA GLU A 5 -3.09 -6.38 8.27
C GLU A 5 -3.93 -7.50 8.87
N GLY A 6 -4.27 -8.52 8.08
CA GLY A 6 -5.08 -9.66 8.55
C GLY A 6 -6.46 -9.27 9.10
N GLY A 7 -7.02 -8.15 8.65
CA GLY A 7 -8.30 -7.61 9.14
C GLY A 7 -8.18 -6.77 10.43
N VAL A 8 -6.97 -6.57 10.96
CA VAL A 8 -6.71 -5.74 12.13
C VAL A 8 -6.15 -4.39 11.69
N LEU A 9 -6.75 -3.31 12.19
CA LEU A 9 -6.21 -1.95 12.03
C LEU A 9 -5.00 -1.80 12.95
N LYS A 10 -3.82 -1.60 12.36
CA LYS A 10 -2.56 -1.33 13.04
C LYS A 10 -2.16 0.13 12.86
N PRO A 11 -2.29 0.98 13.88
CA PRO A 11 -1.76 2.34 13.85
C PRO A 11 -0.23 2.32 13.74
N ASP A 12 0.37 3.22 12.97
CA ASP A 12 1.83 3.31 12.89
C ASP A 12 2.47 3.80 14.20
N ALA A 13 1.68 4.49 15.02
CA ALA A 13 2.05 4.96 16.34
C ALA A 13 1.02 4.51 17.37
N ALA A 14 1.47 4.21 18.58
CA ALA A 14 0.59 3.86 19.68
C ALA A 14 -0.41 5.01 19.93
N LEU A 15 -1.70 4.67 19.95
CA LEU A 15 -2.74 5.63 20.27
C LEU A 15 -2.84 5.77 21.80
N PRO A 16 -2.95 6.98 22.36
CA PRO A 16 -3.04 7.20 23.80
C PRO A 16 -4.46 6.94 24.31
N PHE A 17 -5.02 5.78 23.96
CA PHE A 17 -6.35 5.35 24.37
C PHE A 17 -6.27 4.04 25.15
N PRO A 18 -7.17 3.82 26.12
CA PRO A 18 -7.32 2.52 26.75
C PRO A 18 -7.65 1.43 25.73
N ASP A 19 -7.36 0.18 26.08
CA ASP A 19 -7.79 -0.97 25.30
C ASP A 19 -9.31 -0.96 25.09
N HIS A 20 -9.74 -1.49 23.94
CA HIS A 20 -11.16 -1.54 23.53
C HIS A 20 -11.87 -0.18 23.39
N THR A 21 -11.13 0.90 23.17
CA THR A 21 -11.71 2.22 22.87
C THR A 21 -12.35 2.21 21.48
N ARG A 22 -13.62 2.66 21.40
CA ARG A 22 -14.32 2.85 20.13
C ARG A 22 -13.78 4.08 19.41
N VAL A 23 -13.33 3.91 18.17
CA VAL A 23 -12.79 4.99 17.33
C VAL A 23 -13.63 5.15 16.06
N LYS A 24 -13.64 6.36 15.50
CA LYS A 24 -14.20 6.64 14.17
C LYS A 24 -13.05 6.71 13.18
N LEU A 25 -13.14 5.93 12.10
CA LEU A 25 -12.15 5.92 11.04
C LEU A 25 -12.63 6.80 9.88
N THR A 26 -11.76 7.71 9.45
CA THR A 26 -11.99 8.52 8.25
C THR A 26 -11.02 8.04 7.18
N ILE A 27 -11.56 7.57 6.05
CA ILE A 27 -10.76 7.21 4.88
C ILE A 27 -10.75 8.45 3.99
N GLU A 28 -9.60 9.11 3.91
CA GLU A 28 -9.42 10.22 2.99
C GLU A 28 -9.10 9.65 1.60
N PRO A 29 -9.92 9.93 0.58
CA PRO A 29 -9.59 9.55 -0.78
C PRO A 29 -8.36 10.35 -1.20
N VAL A 30 -7.38 9.66 -1.77
CA VAL A 30 -6.26 10.33 -2.43
C VAL A 30 -6.82 10.97 -3.71
N ASP A 31 -6.51 12.25 -3.93
CA ASP A 31 -6.96 13.00 -5.11
C ASP A 31 -6.72 12.19 -6.40
N SER A 32 -7.72 12.21 -7.28
CA SER A 32 -7.70 11.46 -8.54
C SER A 32 -6.55 11.86 -9.47
N GLU A 33 -6.01 13.07 -9.29
CA GLU A 33 -4.87 13.62 -10.01
C GLU A 33 -3.54 13.42 -9.26
N ASN A 34 -3.39 12.30 -8.56
CA ASN A 34 -2.10 11.94 -7.97
C ASN A 34 -1.13 11.46 -9.08
N PRO A 35 0.01 12.14 -9.30
CA PRO A 35 0.98 11.74 -10.34
C PRO A 35 1.53 10.34 -10.11
N SER A 36 1.63 9.88 -8.85
CA SER A 36 2.02 8.51 -8.50
C SER A 36 0.95 7.50 -8.90
N LEU A 37 -0.34 7.84 -8.82
CA LEU A 37 -1.43 6.98 -9.30
C LEU A 37 -1.39 6.87 -10.82
N ALA A 38 -1.13 7.97 -11.53
CA ALA A 38 -0.98 7.99 -12.98
C ALA A 38 0.23 7.15 -13.43
N ALA A 39 1.39 7.33 -12.78
CA ALA A 39 2.59 6.52 -13.03
C ALA A 39 2.35 5.04 -12.76
N TRP A 40 1.66 4.70 -11.67
CA TRP A 40 1.30 3.31 -11.35
C TRP A 40 0.35 2.69 -12.38
N LYS A 41 -0.65 3.43 -12.86
CA LYS A 41 -1.55 2.97 -13.94
C LYS A 41 -0.77 2.74 -15.23
N HIS A 42 0.12 3.65 -15.60
CA HIS A 42 0.96 3.52 -16.78
C HIS A 42 1.89 2.31 -16.70
N LEU A 43 2.54 2.09 -15.55
CA LEU A 43 3.40 0.92 -15.32
C LEU A 43 2.62 -0.39 -15.44
N LYS A 44 1.42 -0.49 -14.84
CA LYS A 44 0.56 -1.68 -14.96
C LYS A 44 0.17 -1.97 -16.40
N GLU A 45 -0.16 -0.94 -17.18
CA GLU A 45 -0.50 -1.11 -18.60
C GLU A 45 0.72 -1.56 -19.40
N HIS A 46 1.89 -0.99 -19.12
CA HIS A 46 3.14 -1.38 -19.77
C HIS A 46 3.49 -2.85 -19.50
N ILE A 47 3.37 -3.31 -18.25
CA ILE A 47 3.58 -4.72 -17.88
C ILE A 47 2.56 -5.65 -18.54
N ARG A 48 1.31 -5.20 -18.71
CA ARG A 48 0.27 -5.97 -19.40
C ARG A 48 0.62 -6.20 -20.88
N GLN A 49 1.16 -5.18 -21.54
CA GLN A 49 1.53 -5.23 -22.96
C GLN A 49 2.89 -5.90 -23.20
N HIS A 50 3.80 -5.77 -22.25
CA HIS A 50 5.12 -6.38 -22.25
C HIS A 50 5.32 -7.18 -20.96
N PRO A 51 4.79 -8.41 -20.89
CA PRO A 51 4.95 -9.26 -19.73
C PRO A 51 6.42 -9.43 -19.43
N ILE A 52 6.84 -9.05 -18.24
CA ILE A 52 8.24 -9.20 -17.84
C ILE A 52 8.48 -10.69 -17.58
N VAL A 53 9.00 -11.38 -18.59
CA VAL A 53 9.35 -12.80 -18.51
C VAL A 53 10.43 -12.96 -17.44
N GLY A 54 10.11 -13.69 -16.37
CA GLY A 54 11.03 -13.93 -15.24
C GLY A 54 10.72 -13.14 -13.97
N LEU A 55 9.85 -12.13 -14.01
CA LEU A 55 9.45 -11.32 -12.82
C LEU A 55 8.19 -11.86 -12.12
N ALA A 56 7.69 -13.03 -12.54
CA ALA A 56 6.63 -13.77 -11.84
C ALA A 56 7.14 -14.48 -10.57
N GLY A 57 8.28 -14.04 -10.01
CA GLY A 57 8.63 -14.36 -8.63
C GLY A 57 7.75 -13.54 -7.70
N LYS A 58 7.20 -14.18 -6.66
CA LYS A 58 6.62 -13.43 -5.55
C LYS A 58 7.76 -12.70 -4.85
N PHE A 59 7.96 -11.43 -5.15
CA PHE A 59 8.86 -10.60 -4.37
C PHE A 59 8.21 -10.36 -3.01
N SER A 60 8.91 -10.76 -1.97
CA SER A 60 8.66 -10.38 -0.59
C SER A 60 8.85 -8.86 -0.43
N ARG A 61 8.25 -8.28 0.62
CA ARG A 61 8.30 -6.84 0.84
C ARG A 61 9.72 -6.36 1.11
N GLU A 62 10.53 -7.22 1.71
CA GLU A 62 11.93 -7.02 2.05
C GLU A 62 12.78 -6.89 0.77
N GLU A 63 12.55 -7.75 -0.22
CA GLU A 63 13.26 -7.71 -1.51
C GLU A 63 12.99 -6.43 -2.31
N LEU A 64 11.84 -5.79 -2.10
CA LEU A 64 11.51 -4.53 -2.76
C LEU A 64 12.12 -3.29 -2.07
N TYR A 65 12.52 -3.41 -0.80
CA TYR A 65 13.11 -2.32 -0.03
C TYR A 65 14.64 -2.26 -0.13
N GLU A 66 15.31 -3.33 -0.58
CA GLU A 66 16.77 -3.40 -0.69
C GLU A 66 17.34 -2.88 -2.02
N CYS A 67 16.50 -2.52 -2.98
CA CYS A 67 16.92 -1.84 -4.21
C CYS A 67 16.94 -0.31 -4.01
N ASP A 68 17.88 0.18 -3.21
CA ASP A 68 18.30 1.59 -3.13
C ASP A 68 19.76 1.74 -3.62
#